data_AF-A0A9D0TIW2-F1
#
_entry.id   AF-A0A9D0TIW2-F1
#
_cell.length_a   1.000
_cell.length_b   1.000
_cell.length_c   1.000
_cell.angle_alpha   90.00
_cell.angle_beta   90.00
_cell.angle_gamma   90.00
#
_symmetry.space_group_name_H-M   'P 1'
#
loop_
_entity.id
_entity.type
_entity.pdbx_description
1 polymer ?
#
loop_
_entity_poly.entity_id
_entity_poly.type
_entity_poly.pdbx_seq_one_letter_code
_entity_poly.pdbx_strand_id
1 'polypeptide(L)'
;MATWITAKVLENRQWNDRLHSLRIDIELPPFLAGQFTRLALNIGGEQIARPYSICSAPGDPVAEFYFNVVDQGPLSPRLAALRPGDSIEVATPANGFLTIEELPNTCDLWMIATGTGLGPFLSI
;
A
#
# COMPACT_ATOMS: atom_id res chain seq x y z
N MET A 1 0.95 19.66 -3.29
CA MET A 1 -0.37 18.96 -3.28
C MET A 1 -0.14 17.57 -3.80
N ALA A 2 -0.82 16.57 -3.25
CA ALA A 2 -0.71 15.20 -3.77
C ALA A 2 -1.36 15.12 -5.15
N THR A 3 -0.66 14.51 -6.10
CA THR A 3 -1.22 14.14 -7.40
C THR A 3 -1.85 12.75 -7.28
N TRP A 4 -2.90 12.47 -8.03
CA TRP A 4 -3.57 11.17 -8.06
C TRP A 4 -3.34 10.49 -9.40
N ILE A 5 -3.03 9.20 -9.36
CA ILE A 5 -2.85 8.35 -10.53
C ILE A 5 -3.86 7.21 -10.42
N THR A 6 -4.62 6.97 -11.48
CA THR A 6 -5.50 5.82 -11.58
C THR A 6 -4.69 4.57 -11.93
N ALA A 7 -4.80 3.53 -11.09
CA ALA A 7 -4.21 2.21 -11.30
C ALA A 7 -5.29 1.17 -11.56
N LYS A 8 -4.87 0.01 -12.08
CA LYS A 8 -5.74 -1.14 -12.30
C LYS A 8 -5.41 -2.28 -11.35
N VAL A 9 -6.43 -2.86 -10.73
CA VAL A 9 -6.24 -4.04 -9.88
C VAL A 9 -5.86 -5.23 -10.76
N LEU A 10 -4.76 -5.90 -10.42
CA LEU A 10 -4.32 -7.15 -11.04
C LEU A 10 -4.80 -8.35 -10.24
N GLU A 11 -4.69 -8.27 -8.92
CA GLU A 11 -5.02 -9.36 -8.01
C GLU A 11 -5.42 -8.79 -6.65
N ASN A 12 -6.41 -9.41 -6.01
CA ASN A 12 -6.76 -9.16 -4.62
C ASN A 12 -6.80 -10.50 -3.88
N ARG A 13 -5.66 -10.88 -3.32
CA ARG A 13 -5.49 -12.16 -2.64
C ARG A 13 -5.98 -12.05 -1.21
N GLN A 14 -6.97 -12.86 -0.87
CA GLN A 14 -7.43 -13.02 0.51
C GLN A 14 -6.62 -14.12 1.22
N TRP A 15 -5.96 -13.76 2.32
CA TRP A 15 -5.16 -14.66 3.14
C TRP A 15 -5.98 -15.33 4.24
N ASN A 16 -6.94 -14.61 4.80
CA ASN A 16 -7.94 -15.09 5.75
C ASN A 16 -9.16 -14.15 5.75
N ASP A 17 -10.06 -14.29 6.72
CA ASP A 17 -11.30 -13.49 6.81
C ASP A 17 -11.09 -11.97 6.80
N ARG A 18 -9.87 -11.48 7.13
CA ARG A 18 -9.59 -10.05 7.26
C ARG A 18 -8.33 -9.58 6.53
N LEU A 19 -7.39 -10.45 6.17
CA LEU A 19 -6.10 -10.05 5.59
C LEU A 19 -6.07 -10.22 4.08
N HIS A 20 -5.60 -9.20 3.39
CA HIS A 20 -5.55 -9.14 1.93
C HIS A 20 -4.21 -8.58 1.43
N SER A 21 -3.77 -9.08 0.28
CA SER A 21 -2.75 -8.44 -0.57
C SER A 21 -3.41 -7.94 -1.85
N LEU A 22 -3.37 -6.63 -2.08
CA LEU A 22 -3.85 -6.00 -3.29
C LEU A 22 -2.65 -5.65 -4.19
N ARG A 23 -2.61 -6.26 -5.38
CA ARG A 23 -1.61 -5.98 -6.41
C ARG A 23 -2.23 -5.15 -7.51
N ILE A 24 -1.58 -4.06 -7.87
CA ILE A 24 -2.09 -3.10 -8.85
C ILE A 24 -1.03 -2.82 -9.91
N ASP A 25 -1.48 -2.70 -11.15
CA ASP A 25 -0.69 -2.27 -12.30
C ASP A 25 -0.53 -0.75 -12.24
N ILE A 26 0.66 -0.33 -11.84
CA ILE A 26 1.04 1.07 -11.74
C ILE A 26 2.56 1.20 -11.74
N GLU A 27 3.05 2.09 -12.58
CA GLU A 27 4.42 2.59 -12.47
C GLU A 27 4.44 3.73 -11.46
N LEU A 28 4.82 3.43 -10.22
CA LEU A 28 4.95 4.47 -9.18
C LEU A 28 6.15 5.38 -9.51
N PRO A 29 6.03 6.70 -9.26
CA PRO A 29 7.21 7.55 -9.18
C PRO A 29 8.22 7.00 -8.18
N PRO A 30 9.52 7.34 -8.32
CA PRO A 30 10.56 6.88 -7.40
C PRO A 30 10.17 7.10 -5.94
N PHE A 31 10.36 6.06 -5.13
CA PHE A 31 10.14 6.05 -3.69
C PHE A 31 11.24 5.24 -3.01
N LEU A 32 11.39 5.41 -1.69
CA LEU A 32 12.32 4.62 -0.88
C LEU A 32 11.60 3.42 -0.27
N ALA A 33 12.27 2.26 -0.27
CA ALA A 33 11.75 1.07 0.38
C ALA A 33 11.36 1.36 1.84
N GLY A 34 10.18 0.89 2.25
CA GLY A 34 9.59 1.15 3.56
C GLY A 34 8.65 2.36 3.65
N GLN A 35 8.55 3.17 2.59
CA GLN A 35 7.56 4.25 2.50
C GLN A 35 6.12 3.76 2.27
N PHE A 36 5.17 4.67 2.45
CA PHE A 36 3.75 4.45 2.20
C PHE A 36 3.20 5.46 1.19
N THR A 37 2.11 5.08 0.53
CA THR A 37 1.27 6.02 -0.22
C THR A 37 -0.17 5.96 0.26
N ARG A 38 -1.07 6.79 -0.29
CA ARG A 38 -2.50 6.72 -0.01
C ARG A 38 -3.21 6.05 -1.17
N LEU A 39 -4.00 5.04 -0.85
CA LEU A 39 -4.97 4.47 -1.75
C LEU A 39 -6.32 5.15 -1.53
N ALA A 40 -7.07 5.36 -2.61
CA ALA A 40 -8.40 5.95 -2.54
C ALA A 40 -9.40 5.33 -3.50
N LEU A 41 -10.67 5.39 -3.10
CA LEU A 41 -11.83 5.06 -3.93
C LEU A 41 -12.85 6.19 -3.83
N ASN A 42 -13.62 6.41 -4.89
CA ASN A 42 -14.79 7.26 -4.85
C ASN A 42 -15.98 6.47 -4.30
N ILE A 43 -16.52 6.89 -3.16
CA ILE A 43 -17.61 6.24 -2.45
C ILE A 43 -18.70 7.27 -2.24
N GLY A 44 -19.80 7.15 -2.99
CA GLY A 44 -20.94 8.07 -2.87
C GLY A 44 -20.63 9.52 -3.29
N GLY A 45 -19.68 9.73 -4.20
CA GLY A 45 -19.26 11.06 -4.65
C GLY A 45 -18.13 11.67 -3.83
N GLU A 46 -17.71 11.00 -2.75
CA GLU A 46 -16.59 11.43 -1.91
C GLU A 46 -15.36 10.54 -2.14
N GLN A 47 -14.18 11.14 -2.31
CA GLN A 47 -12.92 10.42 -2.41
C GLN A 47 -12.41 10.06 -1.02
N ILE A 48 -12.50 8.78 -0.66
CA ILE A 48 -12.03 8.28 0.64
C ILE A 48 -10.63 7.71 0.47
N ALA A 49 -9.65 8.29 1.16
CA ALA A 49 -8.25 7.89 1.09
C ALA A 49 -7.68 7.42 2.43
N ARG A 50 -6.83 6.38 2.44
CA ARG A 50 -6.05 5.97 3.62
C ARG A 50 -4.61 5.61 3.26
N PRO A 51 -3.64 5.81 4.18
CA PRO A 51 -2.27 5.40 3.95
C PRO A 51 -2.11 3.88 4.01
N TYR A 52 -1.30 3.34 3.10
CA TYR A 52 -0.88 1.94 3.04
C TYR A 52 0.59 1.87 2.63
N SER A 53 1.38 1.09 3.38
CA SER A 53 2.77 0.82 3.06
C SER A 53 2.87 0.12 1.71
N ILE A 54 3.79 0.57 0.87
CA ILE A 54 4.10 -0.10 -0.39
C ILE A 54 4.94 -1.33 0.00
N CYS A 55 4.45 -2.52 -0.35
CA CYS A 55 5.09 -3.79 0.01
C CYS A 55 6.05 -4.29 -1.09
N SER A 56 5.85 -3.84 -2.33
CA SER A 56 6.74 -4.17 -3.46
C SER A 56 8.05 -3.37 -3.39
N ALA A 57 9.06 -3.80 -4.14
CA ALA A 57 10.33 -3.10 -4.21
C ALA A 57 10.20 -1.80 -5.03
N PRO A 58 11.01 -0.77 -4.75
CA PRO A 58 11.10 0.40 -5.62
C PRO A 58 11.47 0.05 -7.06
N GLY A 59 10.70 0.56 -8.03
CA GLY A 59 10.91 0.31 -9.46
C GLY A 59 10.19 -0.93 -10.00
N ASP A 60 9.52 -1.72 -9.15
CA ASP A 60 8.67 -2.81 -9.63
C ASP A 60 7.49 -2.26 -10.47
N PRO A 61 7.13 -2.92 -11.59
CA PRO A 61 6.00 -2.52 -12.42
C PRO A 61 4.63 -2.80 -11.77
N VAL A 62 4.62 -3.50 -10.65
CA VAL A 62 3.42 -3.87 -9.89
C VAL A 62 3.60 -3.42 -8.46
N ALA A 63 2.70 -2.56 -7.99
CA ALA A 63 2.67 -2.18 -6.58
C ALA A 63 1.81 -3.16 -5.77
N GLU A 64 2.32 -3.61 -4.62
CA GLU A 64 1.57 -4.46 -3.69
C GLU A 64 1.27 -3.74 -2.37
N PHE A 65 0.07 -3.96 -1.84
CA PHE A 65 -0.40 -3.42 -0.57
C PHE A 65 -0.99 -4.52 0.31
N TYR A 66 -0.39 -4.72 1.49
CA TYR A 66 -0.86 -5.66 2.49
C TYR A 66 -1.72 -4.96 3.55
N PHE A 67 -2.97 -5.36 3.71
CA PHE A 67 -3.90 -4.68 4.61
C PHE A 67 -4.88 -5.62 5.32
N ASN A 68 -5.44 -5.09 6.41
CA ASN A 68 -6.45 -5.75 7.22
C ASN A 68 -7.81 -5.05 7.04
N VAL A 69 -8.88 -5.83 7.00
CA VAL A 69 -10.25 -5.36 6.94
C VAL A 69 -10.69 -4.93 8.33
N VAL A 70 -11.04 -3.65 8.45
CA VAL A 70 -11.61 -3.06 9.66
C VAL A 70 -13.11 -3.03 9.47
N ASP A 71 -13.85 -3.66 10.38
CA ASP A 71 -15.31 -3.71 10.30
C ASP A 71 -15.86 -2.29 10.37
N GLN A 72 -16.82 -1.98 9.49
CA GLN A 72 -17.35 -0.62 9.33
C GLN A 72 -16.30 0.44 8.94
N GLY A 73 -15.10 0.01 8.54
CA GLY A 73 -14.07 0.89 8.01
C GLY A 73 -14.54 1.57 6.71
N PRO A 74 -14.18 2.84 6.49
CA PRO A 74 -14.69 3.58 5.34
C PRO A 74 -14.07 3.13 4.01
N LEU A 75 -12.87 2.53 4.05
CA LEU A 75 -12.14 2.14 2.83
C LEU A 75 -11.80 0.64 2.77
N SER A 76 -11.23 0.04 3.81
CA SER A 76 -10.70 -1.34 3.73
C SER A 76 -11.72 -2.43 3.34
N PRO A 77 -13.01 -2.37 3.73
CA PRO A 77 -14.01 -3.31 3.22
C PRO A 77 -14.26 -3.17 1.71
N ARG A 78 -14.11 -1.95 1.16
CA ARG A 78 -14.29 -1.68 -0.27
C ARG A 78 -13.06 -2.14 -1.05
N LEU A 79 -11.86 -1.95 -0.49
CA LEU A 79 -10.62 -2.51 -1.06
C LEU A 79 -10.68 -4.03 -1.10
N ALA A 80 -11.15 -4.69 -0.04
CA ALA A 80 -11.31 -6.14 -0.01
C ALA A 80 -12.33 -6.69 -1.03
N ALA A 81 -13.26 -5.84 -1.49
CA ALA A 81 -14.25 -6.20 -2.51
C ALA A 81 -13.75 -5.98 -3.95
N LEU A 82 -12.60 -5.31 -4.15
CA LEU A 82 -12.04 -5.06 -5.48
C LEU A 82 -11.65 -6.35 -6.18
N ARG A 83 -11.86 -6.38 -7.49
CA ARG A 83 -11.56 -7.50 -8.39
C ARG A 83 -10.56 -7.08 -9.46
N PRO A 84 -9.86 -8.03 -10.10
CA PRO A 84 -9.02 -7.73 -11.25
C PRO A 84 -9.78 -6.91 -12.32
N GLY A 85 -9.15 -5.84 -12.80
CA GLY A 85 -9.71 -4.88 -13.75
C GLY A 85 -10.35 -3.63 -13.13
N ASP A 86 -10.68 -3.66 -11.84
CA ASP A 86 -11.22 -2.49 -11.13
C ASP A 86 -10.19 -1.36 -11.05
N SER A 87 -10.68 -0.12 -10.96
CA SER A 87 -9.83 1.06 -10.82
C SER A 87 -9.63 1.43 -9.36
N ILE A 88 -8.45 1.95 -9.04
CA ILE A 88 -8.12 2.51 -7.72
C ILE A 88 -7.22 3.73 -7.90
N GLU A 89 -7.39 4.74 -7.04
CA GLU A 89 -6.57 5.95 -7.07
C GLU A 89 -5.38 5.83 -6.11
N VAL A 90 -4.20 6.23 -6.57
CA VAL A 90 -2.96 6.21 -5.79
C VAL A 90 -2.38 7.62 -5.72
N ALA A 91 -2.10 8.08 -4.51
CA ALA A 91 -1.48 9.39 -4.31
C ALA A 91 0.03 9.36 -4.65
N THR A 92 0.56 10.47 -5.12
CA THR A 92 2.00 10.66 -5.29
C THR A 92 2.42 12.06 -4.81
N PRO A 93 3.66 12.24 -4.32
CA PRO A 93 4.69 11.20 -4.08
C PRO A 93 4.38 10.31 -2.86
N ALA A 94 5.15 9.22 -2.71
CA ALA A 94 5.17 8.41 -1.50
C ALA A 94 5.73 9.22 -0.31
N ASN A 95 5.42 8.79 0.92
CA ASN A 95 5.76 9.49 2.15
C ASN A 95 6.26 8.52 3.22
N GLY A 96 6.94 9.04 4.24
CA GLY A 96 7.40 8.27 5.40
C GLY A 96 8.91 8.25 5.54
N PHE A 97 9.36 8.02 6.78
CA PHE A 97 10.77 8.01 7.20
C PHE A 97 11.21 6.64 7.73
N LEU A 98 10.38 5.60 7.57
CA LEU A 98 10.77 4.24 7.90
C LEU A 98 11.54 3.67 6.70
N THR A 99 12.76 4.15 6.49
CA THR A 99 13.64 3.76 5.40
C THR A 99 15.05 3.49 5.93
N ILE A 100 15.87 2.78 5.16
CA ILE A 100 17.23 2.42 5.58
C ILE A 100 18.12 3.67 5.71
N GLU A 101 17.88 4.70 4.90
CA GLU A 101 18.65 5.95 4.87
C GLU A 101 18.52 6.77 6.18
N GLU A 102 17.43 6.56 6.91
CA GLU A 102 17.17 7.21 8.19
C GLU A 102 17.84 6.47 9.37
N LEU A 103 18.46 5.30 9.12
CA LEU A 103 19.11 4.48 10.13
C LEU A 103 20.62 4.76 10.21
N PRO A 104 21.21 4.73 11.41
CA PRO A 104 22.66 4.75 11.55
C PRO A 104 23.27 3.43 11.07
N ASN A 105 24.54 3.48 10.65
CA ASN A 105 25.30 2.27 10.35
C ASN A 105 25.40 1.36 11.59
N THR A 106 24.98 0.11 11.45
CA THR A 106 24.97 -0.91 12.49
C THR A 106 25.31 -2.28 11.89
N CYS A 107 25.76 -3.23 12.71
CA CYS A 107 26.02 -4.60 12.28
C CYS A 107 24.73 -5.44 12.18
N ASP A 108 23.77 -5.19 13.07
CA ASP A 108 22.51 -5.93 13.16
C ASP A 108 21.33 -4.98 13.00
N LEU A 109 20.38 -5.35 12.14
CA LEU A 109 19.11 -4.66 11.93
C LEU A 109 17.96 -5.55 12.41
N TRP A 110 17.22 -5.08 13.41
CA TRP A 110 16.04 -5.77 13.94
C TRP A 110 14.76 -5.13 13.39
N MET A 111 14.03 -5.88 12.58
CA MET A 111 12.74 -5.46 11.99
C MET A 111 11.60 -6.18 12.71
N ILE A 112 10.89 -5.46 13.59
CA ILE A 112 9.84 -6.03 14.44
C ILE A 112 8.48 -5.54 13.96
N ALA A 113 7.62 -6.48 13.55
CA ALA A 113 6.28 -6.19 13.03
C ALA A 113 5.19 -7.00 13.74
N THR A 114 3.98 -6.43 13.79
CA THR A 114 2.75 -7.14 14.16
C THR A 114 1.70 -6.95 13.07
N GLY A 115 1.04 -8.03 12.66
CA GLY A 115 -0.01 -7.98 11.63
C GLY A 115 0.48 -7.32 10.33
N THR A 116 -0.26 -6.33 9.83
CA THR A 116 0.09 -5.62 8.60
C THR A 116 1.26 -4.65 8.73
N GLY A 117 1.81 -4.47 9.93
CA GLY A 117 3.07 -3.75 10.14
C GLY A 117 4.27 -4.40 9.45
N LEU A 118 4.10 -5.62 8.90
CA LEU A 118 5.09 -6.29 8.05
C LEU A 118 5.34 -5.55 6.72
N GLY A 119 4.36 -4.78 6.21
CA GLY A 119 4.40 -4.20 4.86
C GLY A 119 5.69 -3.44 4.50
N PRO A 120 6.13 -2.45 5.29
CA PRO A 120 7.38 -1.73 5.03
C PRO A 120 8.61 -2.63 4.91
N PHE A 121 8.68 -3.68 5.73
CA PHE A 121 9.81 -4.62 5.76
C PHE A 121 9.81 -5.61 4.60
N LEU A 122 8.70 -5.75 3.86
CA LEU A 122 8.69 -6.53 2.62
C LEU A 122 9.30 -5.75 1.45
N SER A 123 9.26 -4.42 1.52
CA SER A 123 9.81 -3.53 0.49
C SER A 123 11.32 -3.33 0.65
N ILE A 124 11.79 -3.31 1.91
CA ILE A 124 13.21 -3.23 2.30
C ILE A 124 13.91 -4.56 2.01
#